data_AF-A0A2N1SMH4-F1
#
_entry.id   AF-A0A2N1SMH4-F1
#
_cell.length_a   1.000
_cell.length_b   1.000
_cell.length_c   1.000
_cell.angle_alpha   90.00
_cell.angle_beta   90.00
_cell.angle_gamma   90.00
#
_symmetry.space_group_name_H-M   'P 1'
#
loop_
_entity.id
_entity.type
_entity.pdbx_description
1 polymer ?
#
loop_
_entity_poly.entity_id
_entity_poly.type
_entity_poly.pdbx_seq_one_letter_code
_entity_poly.pdbx_strand_id
1 'polypeptide(L)'
;MNPIERELLHRIITDRPFAEYITQRIDIGDFDDEMANRLYDGIMDLLCQERQISFELLLAYFESDRNASKALEHIVRYYELARDLQARK
;
A
#
# COMPACT_ATOMS: atom_id res chain seq x y z
N MET A 1 6.41 -10.45 -1.44
CA MET A 1 5.83 -9.41 -2.32
C MET A 1 6.86 -8.93 -3.30
N ASN A 2 6.54 -9.10 -4.58
CA ASN A 2 7.43 -8.73 -5.67
C ASN A 2 7.51 -7.19 -5.83
N PRO A 3 8.47 -6.67 -6.63
CA PRO A 3 8.63 -5.22 -6.79
C PRO A 3 7.41 -4.51 -7.40
N ILE A 4 6.67 -5.18 -8.31
CA ILE A 4 5.52 -4.61 -9.01
C ILE A 4 4.35 -4.42 -8.05
N GLU A 5 4.01 -5.46 -7.29
CA GLU A 5 2.94 -5.41 -6.28
C GLU A 5 3.22 -4.34 -5.22
N ARG A 6 4.49 -4.23 -4.82
CA ARG A 6 4.95 -3.22 -3.86
C ARG A 6 4.78 -1.80 -4.40
N GLU A 7 5.14 -1.59 -5.66
CA GLU A 7 4.96 -0.31 -6.34
C GLU A 7 3.49 0.04 -6.48
N LEU A 8 2.69 -0.93 -6.88
CA LEU A 8 1.26 -0.77 -7.04
C LEU A 8 0.61 -0.35 -5.72
N LEU A 9 0.87 -1.07 -4.63
CA LEU A 9 0.38 -0.72 -3.29
C LEU A 9 0.88 0.66 -2.83
N HIS A 10 2.17 0.98 -3.02
CA HIS A 10 2.68 2.30 -2.68
C HIS A 10 1.96 3.40 -3.44
N ARG A 11 1.72 3.23 -4.75
CA ARG A 11 1.01 4.22 -5.56
C ARG A 11 -0.46 4.34 -5.16
N ILE A 12 -1.14 3.24 -4.85
CA ILE A 12 -2.51 3.30 -4.32
C ILE A 12 -2.57 4.11 -3.01
N ILE A 13 -1.57 3.97 -2.14
CA ILE A 13 -1.55 4.68 -0.85
C ILE A 13 -1.21 6.17 -1.02
N THR A 14 -0.35 6.52 -1.97
CA THR A 14 0.24 7.87 -2.08
C THR A 14 -0.35 8.74 -3.18
N ASP A 15 -0.97 8.14 -4.20
CA ASP A 15 -1.51 8.81 -5.38
C ASP A 15 -3.01 8.51 -5.48
N ARG A 16 -3.81 9.46 -4.98
CA ARG A 16 -5.27 9.31 -4.91
C ARG A 16 -5.95 9.15 -6.29
N PRO A 17 -5.67 9.99 -7.30
CA PRO A 17 -6.21 9.76 -8.65
C PRO A 17 -5.87 8.37 -9.20
N PHE A 18 -4.65 7.89 -8.95
CA PHE A 18 -4.26 6.54 -9.34
C PHE A 18 -5.05 5.47 -8.56
N ALA A 19 -5.20 5.64 -7.25
CA ALA A 19 -5.99 4.76 -6.40
C ALA A 19 -7.44 4.65 -6.91
N GLU A 20 -8.11 5.78 -7.12
CA GLU A 20 -9.50 5.81 -7.63
C GLU A 20 -9.64 5.15 -9.01
N TYR A 21 -8.63 5.29 -9.86
CA TYR A 21 -8.62 4.65 -11.18
C TYR A 21 -8.41 3.13 -11.09
N ILE A 22 -7.47 2.69 -10.26
CA ILE A 22 -6.98 1.32 -10.28
C ILE A 22 -7.83 0.39 -9.42
N THR A 23 -8.40 0.87 -8.31
CA THR A 23 -9.25 0.05 -7.42
C THR A 23 -10.59 -0.33 -8.06
N GLN A 24 -11.00 0.36 -9.12
CA GLN A 24 -12.15 -0.03 -9.94
C GLN A 24 -11.84 -1.18 -10.92
N ARG A 25 -10.57 -1.55 -11.07
CA ARG A 25 -10.07 -2.47 -12.10
C ARG A 25 -9.37 -3.70 -11.54
N ILE A 26 -8.99 -3.64 -10.27
CA ILE A 26 -8.32 -4.71 -9.54
C ILE A 26 -9.30 -5.25 -8.52
N ASP A 27 -9.54 -6.55 -8.56
CA ASP A 27 -10.36 -7.26 -7.59
C ASP A 27 -9.50 -7.83 -6.45
N ILE A 28 -10.15 -8.19 -5.35
CA ILE A 28 -9.50 -8.86 -4.23
C ILE A 28 -9.00 -10.23 -4.69
N GLY A 29 -7.71 -10.50 -4.50
CA GLY A 29 -7.08 -11.75 -4.93
C GLY A 29 -6.28 -11.66 -6.24
N ASP A 30 -6.25 -10.48 -6.88
CA ASP A 30 -5.48 -10.26 -8.11
C ASP A 30 -3.96 -10.16 -7.88
N PHE A 31 -3.51 -10.01 -6.63
CA PHE A 31 -2.08 -10.07 -6.31
C PHE A 31 -1.61 -11.52 -6.15
N ASP A 32 -0.38 -11.83 -6.57
CA ASP A 32 0.21 -13.15 -6.40
C ASP A 32 0.57 -13.41 -4.92
N ASP A 33 0.95 -12.36 -4.21
CA ASP A 33 1.34 -12.42 -2.80
C ASP A 33 0.14 -12.22 -1.86
N GLU A 34 -0.09 -13.19 -0.98
CA GLU A 34 -1.18 -13.15 0.02
C GLU A 34 -1.10 -11.92 0.94
N MET A 35 0.12 -11.47 1.29
CA MET A 35 0.29 -10.25 2.09
C MET A 35 -0.09 -9.01 1.27
N ALA A 36 0.17 -9.00 -0.04
CA ALA A 36 -0.25 -7.90 -0.90
C ALA A 36 -1.78 -7.81 -0.99
N ASN A 37 -2.46 -8.95 -1.16
CA ASN A 37 -3.93 -9.01 -1.11
C ASN A 37 -4.47 -8.51 0.22
N ARG A 38 -3.92 -8.96 1.35
CA ARG A 38 -4.36 -8.49 2.67
C ARG A 38 -4.18 -6.98 2.87
N LEU A 39 -3.07 -6.42 2.40
CA LEU A 39 -2.86 -4.96 2.46
C LEU A 39 -3.85 -4.22 1.56
N TYR A 40 -4.13 -4.77 0.37
CA TYR A 40 -5.13 -4.23 -0.54
C TYR A 40 -6.53 -4.26 0.09
N ASP A 41 -6.92 -5.34 0.77
CA ASP A 41 -8.19 -5.44 1.49
C ASP A 41 -8.32 -4.32 2.53
N GLY A 42 -7.30 -4.08 3.35
CA GLY A 42 -7.31 -2.99 4.32
C GLY A 42 -7.40 -1.60 3.68
N ILE A 43 -6.79 -1.41 2.51
CA ILE A 43 -6.95 -0.19 1.71
C ILE A 43 -8.40 -0.04 1.25
N MET A 44 -8.99 -1.10 0.70
CA MET A 44 -10.37 -1.09 0.20
C MET A 44 -11.37 -0.84 1.31
N ASP A 45 -11.20 -1.46 2.47
CA ASP A 45 -12.03 -1.22 3.66
C ASP A 45 -12.06 0.26 4.06
N LEU A 46 -10.88 0.90 4.10
CA LEU A 46 -10.77 2.31 4.44
C LEU A 46 -11.35 3.23 3.35
N LEU A 47 -11.16 2.88 2.07
CA LEU A 47 -11.77 3.60 0.94
C LEU A 47 -13.30 3.51 0.95
N CYS A 48 -13.86 2.33 1.26
CA CYS A 48 -15.30 2.12 1.43
C CYS A 48 -15.88 2.93 2.60
N GLN A 49 -15.06 3.29 3.59
CA GLN A 49 -15.42 4.20 4.68
C GLN A 49 -15.21 5.69 4.32
N GLU A 50 -14.92 5.99 3.05
CA GLU A 50 -14.61 7.34 2.55
C GLU A 50 -13.42 8.01 3.28
N ARG A 51 -12.51 7.20 3.86
CA ARG A 51 -11.31 7.70 4.53
C ARG A 51 -10.25 8.05 3.51
N GLN A 52 -9.51 9.13 3.77
CA GLN A 52 -8.30 9.43 3.03
C GLN A 52 -7.18 8.47 3.46
N ILE A 53 -6.73 7.64 2.53
CA ILE A 53 -5.67 6.65 2.78
C ILE A 53 -4.33 7.34 2.99
N SER A 54 -3.59 6.88 4.00
CA SER A 54 -2.19 7.20 4.22
C SER A 54 -1.48 6.01 4.86
N PHE A 55 -0.16 6.02 4.85
CA PHE A 55 0.63 4.98 5.53
C PHE A 55 0.38 4.98 7.03
N GLU A 56 0.27 6.15 7.67
CA GLU A 56 -0.01 6.23 9.11
C GLU A 56 -1.37 5.64 9.46
N LEU A 57 -2.39 5.92 8.64
CA LEU A 57 -3.73 5.38 8.84
C LEU A 57 -3.75 3.86 8.68
N LEU A 58 -3.05 3.32 7.67
CA LEU A 58 -2.95 1.88 7.46
C LEU A 58 -2.16 1.18 8.55
N LEU A 59 -1.06 1.78 9.04
CA LEU A 59 -0.31 1.24 10.18
C LEU A 59 -1.17 1.19 11.44
N ALA A 60 -2.00 2.21 11.68
CA ALA A 60 -2.95 2.20 12.78
C ALA A 60 -4.06 1.14 12.57
N TYR A 61 -4.59 1.01 11.34
CA TYR A 61 -5.58 -0.01 10.99
C TYR A 61 -5.04 -1.43 11.25
N PHE A 62 -3.77 -1.68 10.91
CA PHE A 62 -3.11 -2.97 11.10
C PHE A 62 -2.33 -3.08 12.42
N GLU A 63 -2.56 -2.23 13.43
CA GLU A 63 -1.78 -2.23 14.69
C GLU A 63 -1.77 -3.60 15.38
N SER A 64 -2.90 -4.32 15.31
CA SER A 64 -3.02 -5.68 15.86
C SER A 64 -2.40 -6.78 14.98
N ASP A 65 -2.15 -6.49 13.70
CA ASP A 65 -1.50 -7.40 12.75
C ASP A 65 -0.04 -6.97 12.49
N ARG A 66 0.87 -7.57 13.28
CA ARG A 66 2.31 -7.30 13.17
C ARG A 66 2.89 -7.63 11.81
N ASN A 67 2.33 -8.59 11.08
CA ASN A 67 2.88 -9.00 9.78
C ASN A 67 2.51 -7.98 8.71
N ALA A 68 1.25 -7.55 8.68
CA ALA A 68 0.78 -6.49 7.80
C ALA A 68 1.49 -5.16 8.09
N SER A 69 1.62 -4.79 9.38
CA SER A 69 2.36 -3.59 9.79
C SER A 69 3.82 -3.60 9.32
N LYS A 70 4.53 -4.72 9.51
CA LYS A 70 5.92 -4.85 9.01
C LYS A 70 6.02 -4.78 7.49
N ALA A 71 5.05 -5.35 6.78
CA ALA A 71 5.01 -5.29 5.32
C ALA A 71 4.84 -3.84 4.84
N LEU A 72 3.95 -3.07 5.47
CA LEU A 72 3.77 -1.63 5.21
C LEU A 72 5.03 -0.83 5.51
N GLU A 73 5.66 -1.03 6.67
CA GLU A 73 6.93 -0.36 7.00
C GLU A 73 8.02 -0.64 5.96
N HIS A 74 8.07 -1.88 5.45
CA HIS A 74 9.03 -2.26 4.42
C HIS A 74 8.75 -1.56 3.08
N ILE A 75 7.48 -1.35 2.72
CA ILE A 75 7.09 -0.55 1.55
C ILE A 75 7.58 0.89 1.73
N VAL A 76 7.28 1.52 2.87
CA VAL A 76 7.69 2.91 3.16
C VAL A 76 9.20 3.08 3.04
N ARG A 77 9.98 2.25 3.76
CA ARG A 77 11.44 2.33 3.75
C ARG A 77 12.03 2.14 2.37
N TYR A 78 11.48 1.23 1.57
CA TYR A 78 11.95 0.98 0.21
C TYR A 78 11.87 2.24 -0.67
N TYR A 79 10.77 2.99 -0.58
CA TYR A 79 10.56 4.20 -1.38
C TYR A 79 11.19 5.46 -0.79
N GLU A 80 11.41 5.52 0.53
CA GLU A 80 12.23 6.57 1.15
C GLU A 80 13.70 6.44 0.72
N LEU A 81 14.27 5.23 0.80
CA LEU A 81 15.64 4.94 0.35
C LEU A 81 15.81 5.24 -1.15
N ALA A 82 14.82 4.89 -1.97
CA ALA A 82 14.86 5.18 -3.41
C ALA A 82 14.84 6.68 -3.70
N ARG A 83 14.04 7.48 -2.97
CA ARG A 83 14.01 8.95 -3.09
C ARG A 83 15.33 9.57 -2.68
N ASP A 84 15.93 9.14 -1.58
CA ASP A 84 17.22 9.66 -1.10
C ASP A 84 18.36 9.37 -2.09
N LEU A 85 18.33 8.22 -2.75
CA LEU A 85 19.31 7.87 -3.79
C LEU A 85 19.15 8.70 -5.07
N GLN A 86 17.93 9.12 -5.40
CA GLN A 86 17.66 9.99 -6.55
C GLN A 86 18.02 11.46 -6.25
N ALA A 87 17.81 11.93 -5.02
CA ALA A 87 18.13 13.30 -4.61
C ALA A 87 19.65 13.58 -4.47
N ARG A 88 20.48 12.53 -4.44
CA ARG A 88 21.96 12.61 -4.34
C ARG A 88 22.68 12.55 -5.70
N LYS A 89 21.95 12.50 -6.82
CA LYS A 89 22.48 12.57 -8.18
C LYS A 89 22.25 13.95 -8.77
#